data_AF-A0A3Q2YV78-F1
#
_entry.id   AF-A0A3Q2YV78-F1
#
_cell.length_a   1.000
_cell.length_b   1.000
_cell.length_c   1.000
_cell.angle_alpha   90.00
_cell.angle_beta   90.00
_cell.angle_gamma   90.00
#
_symmetry.space_group_name_H-M   'P 1'
#
loop_
_entity.id
_entity.type
_entity.pdbx_description
1 polymer ?
#
loop_
_entity_poly.entity_id
_entity_poly.type
_entity_poly.pdbx_seq_one_letter_code
_entity_poly.pdbx_strand_id
1 'polypeptide(L)' 'MSSDLKKLNKLKKNSRRNQEPKLVERLIKIGRVSKVTKGGKKLSFRAIVVVGDENGQVGVGVAKADDV' A
#
# COMPACT_ATOMS: atom_id res chain seq x y z
N MET A 1 -14.57 38.54 -14.36
CA MET A 1 -13.20 38.44 -14.92
C MET A 1 -12.26 37.67 -14.00
N SER A 2 -11.98 38.13 -12.76
CA SER A 2 -11.08 37.40 -11.82
C SER A 2 -11.72 36.12 -11.23
N SER A 3 -13.03 36.16 -10.98
CA SER A 3 -13.84 35.03 -10.49
C SER A 3 -13.90 33.84 -11.45
N ASP A 4 -13.96 34.12 -12.76
CA ASP A 4 -14.06 33.13 -13.83
C ASP A 4 -12.74 32.38 -14.04
N LEU A 5 -11.62 33.10 -13.97
CA LEU A 5 -10.26 32.53 -13.94
C LEU A 5 -10.03 31.63 -12.73
N LYS A 6 -10.55 32.02 -11.55
CA LYS A 6 -10.53 31.18 -10.34
C LYS A 6 -11.33 29.89 -10.50
N LYS A 7 -12.46 29.94 -11.22
CA LYS A 7 -13.32 28.78 -11.52
C LYS A 7 -12.65 27.82 -12.49
N LEU A 8 -11.99 28.34 -13.53
CA LEU A 8 -11.25 27.55 -14.52
C LEU A 8 -10.09 26.75 -13.89
N ASN A 9 -9.31 27.40 -13.00
CA ASN A 9 -8.24 26.72 -12.27
C ASN A 9 -8.75 25.68 -11.26
N LYS A 10 -9.96 25.87 -10.72
CA LYS A 10 -10.60 24.90 -9.80
C LYS A 10 -11.06 23.63 -10.53
N LEU A 11 -11.58 23.76 -11.75
CA LEU A 11 -11.91 22.61 -12.62
C LEU A 11 -10.66 21.83 -13.06
N LYS A 12 -9.59 22.53 -13.47
CA LYS A 12 -8.34 21.89 -13.91
C LYS A 12 -7.62 21.12 -12.79
N LYS A 13 -7.79 21.53 -11.52
CA LYS A 13 -7.22 20.86 -10.33
C LYS A 13 -7.96 19.58 -9.93
N ASN A 14 -9.20 19.36 -10.39
CA ASN A 14 -9.97 18.15 -10.10
C ASN A 14 -9.64 16.99 -11.05
N SER A 15 -9.19 17.26 -12.27
CA SER A 15 -8.88 16.21 -13.26
C SER A 15 -7.64 15.37 -12.89
N ARG A 16 -6.66 15.93 -12.17
CA ARG A 16 -5.44 15.20 -11.76
C ARG A 16 -5.63 14.22 -10.60
N ARG A 17 -6.79 14.22 -9.93
CA ARG A 17 -7.06 13.34 -8.77
C ARG A 17 -7.76 12.03 -9.15
N ASN A 18 -8.15 11.85 -10.41
CA ASN A 18 -8.93 10.69 -10.87
C ASN A 18 -8.13 9.64 -11.65
N GLN A 19 -6.81 9.77 -11.73
CA GLN A 19 -5.96 8.67 -12.20
C GLN A 19 -5.39 7.97 -10.97
N GLU A 20 -6.22 7.17 -10.31
CA GLU A 20 -5.66 6.15 -9.41
C GLU A 20 -4.89 5.16 -10.27
N PRO A 21 -3.57 4.98 -10.04
CA PRO A 21 -2.82 3.96 -10.75
C PRO A 21 -3.44 2.60 -10.42
N LYS A 22 -3.69 1.80 -11.47
CA LYS A 22 -4.28 0.47 -11.33
C LYS A 22 -3.20 -0.47 -10.80
N LEU A 23 -3.04 -0.50 -9.49
CA LEU A 23 -2.06 -1.33 -8.80
C LEU A 23 -2.69 -2.69 -8.46
N VAL A 24 -1.98 -3.76 -8.80
CA VAL A 24 -2.31 -5.14 -8.46
C VAL A 24 -1.48 -5.55 -7.25
N GLU A 25 -2.15 -6.10 -6.23
CA GLU A 25 -1.51 -6.59 -5.02
C GLU A 25 -1.48 -8.14 -5.01
N ARG A 26 -0.36 -8.73 -4.57
CA ARG A 26 -0.21 -10.18 -4.46
C ARG A 26 0.54 -10.58 -3.19
N LEU A 27 -0.04 -11.53 -2.45
CA LEU A 27 0.61 -12.19 -1.32
C LEU A 27 1.55 -13.28 -1.84
N ILE A 28 2.84 -13.16 -1.51
CA ILE A 28 3.85 -14.14 -1.90
C ILE A 28 3.96 -15.24 -0.85
N LYS A 29 4.07 -14.85 0.42
CA LYS A 29 4.28 -15.79 1.51
C LYS A 29 3.81 -15.22 2.84
N ILE A 30 3.15 -16.07 3.61
CA ILE A 30 2.90 -15.86 5.03
C ILE A 30 3.73 -16.87 5.82
N GLY A 31 4.35 -16.43 6.91
CA GLY A 31 5.10 -17.31 7.80
C GLY A 31 4.96 -16.88 9.25
N ARG A 32 4.86 -17.86 10.15
CA ARG A 32 4.93 -17.59 11.59
C ARG A 32 6.38 -17.31 12.01
N VAL A 33 6.57 -16.28 12.83
CA VAL A 33 7.82 -15.96 13.51
C VAL A 33 7.59 -15.98 15.02
N SER A 34 8.63 -16.24 15.81
CA SER A 34 8.47 -16.41 17.26
C SER A 34 9.60 -15.71 18.01
N LYS A 35 9.25 -14.90 19.01
CA LYS A 35 10.21 -14.32 19.97
C LYS A 35 10.18 -15.13 21.25
N VAL A 36 11.31 -15.73 21.61
CA VAL A 36 11.46 -16.47 22.88
C VAL A 36 11.73 -15.47 24.02
N THR A 37 11.05 -15.65 25.14
CA THR A 37 11.20 -14.85 26.37
C THR A 37 11.28 -15.78 27.58
N LYS A 38 11.57 -15.24 28.76
CA LYS A 38 11.63 -16.03 30.01
C LYS A 38 10.31 -16.75 30.33
N GLY A 39 9.15 -16.24 29.87
CA GLY A 39 7.83 -16.81 30.13
C GLY A 39 7.22 -17.62 28.98
N GLY A 40 7.94 -17.84 27.88
CA GLY A 40 7.45 -18.59 26.73
C GLY A 40 7.73 -17.93 25.38
N LYS A 41 7.01 -18.34 24.34
CA LYS A 41 7.18 -17.86 22.96
C LYS A 41 6.03 -16.95 22.57
N LYS A 42 6.31 -15.68 22.24
CA LYS A 42 5.34 -14.79 21.57
C LYS A 42 5.37 -15.08 20.07
N LEU A 43 4.23 -15.49 19.52
CA LEU A 43 4.04 -15.74 18.10
C LEU A 43 3.59 -14.45 17.40
N SER A 44 4.02 -14.28 16.16
CA SER A 44 3.52 -13.26 15.23
C SER A 44 3.59 -13.81 13.81
N PHE A 45 2.89 -13.20 12.86
CA PHE A 45 2.94 -13.56 11.44
C PHE A 45 3.74 -12.52 10.66
N ARG A 46 4.54 -12.99 9.70
CA ARG A 46 5.24 -12.18 8.71
C ARG A 46 4.57 -12.40 7.36
N ALA A 47 4.18 -11.33 6.70
CA ALA A 47 3.66 -11.35 5.34
C ALA A 47 4.64 -10.67 4.38
N ILE A 48 4.80 -11.25 3.19
CA ILE A 48 5.53 -10.66 2.07
C ILE A 48 4.52 -10.37 0.97
N VAL A 49 4.42 -9.10 0.59
CA VAL A 49 3.45 -8.57 -0.37
C VAL A 49 4.19 -7.92 -1.53
N VAL A 50 3.66 -8.05 -2.73
CA VAL A 50 4.12 -7.34 -3.92
C VAL A 50 2.98 -6.50 -4.45
N VAL A 51 3.27 -5.26 -4.83
CA VAL A 51 2.32 -4.33 -5.43
C VAL A 51 2.91 -3.81 -6.73
N GLY A 52 2.16 -3.78 -7.83
CA GLY A 52 2.68 -3.28 -9.10
C GLY A 52 1.62 -3.05 -10.15
N ASP A 53 1.97 -2.34 -11.21
CA ASP A 53 1.05 -1.96 -12.29
C ASP A 53 1.08 -2.91 -13.50
N GLU A 54 1.73 -4.08 -13.35
CA GLU A 54 2.00 -5.08 -14.41
C GLU A 54 2.77 -4.54 -15.64
N ASN A 55 3.10 -3.24 -15.65
CA ASN A 55 3.79 -2.53 -16.72
C ASN A 55 5.26 -2.26 -16.36
N GLY A 56 5.81 -3.07 -15.46
CA GLY A 56 7.21 -3.04 -15.04
C GLY A 56 7.50 -2.20 -13.79
N GLN A 57 6.53 -1.49 -13.22
CA GLN A 57 6.66 -0.92 -11.87
C GLN A 57 6.17 -1.92 -10.83
N VAL A 58 7.07 -2.30 -9.94
CA VAL A 58 6.83 -3.24 -8.84
C VAL A 58 7.47 -2.75 -7.55
N GLY A 59 6.75 -2.90 -6.45
CA GLY A 59 7.19 -2.65 -5.09
C GLY A 59 7.02 -3.91 -4.25
N VAL A 60 7.96 -4.14 -3.33
CA VAL A 60 7.94 -5.28 -2.40
C VAL A 60 7.82 -4.74 -0.98
N GLY A 61 6.86 -5.28 -0.23
CA GLY A 61 6.60 -4.95 1.17
C GLY A 61 6.75 -6.16 2.08
N VAL A 62 7.34 -5.95 3.26
CA VAL A 62 7.39 -6.96 4.33
C VAL A 62 6.70 -6.38 5.55
N ALA A 63 5.70 -7.09 6.07
CA ALA A 63 4.92 -6.68 7.23
C ALA A 63 4.96 -7.75 8.32
N LYS A 64 4.75 -7.32 9.57
CA LYS A 64 4.60 -8.20 10.72
C LYS A 64 3.36 -7.81 11.50
N ALA A 65 2.51 -8.78 11.81
CA ALA A 65 1.29 -8.61 12.58
C ALA A 65 1.19 -9.67 13.69
N ASP A 66 0.42 -9.39 14.73
CA ASP A 66 0.18 -10.34 15.82
C ASP A 66 -0.91 -11.38 15.45
N ASP A 67 -1.78 -11.08 14.48
CA ASP A 67 -2.80 -11.98 13.91
C ASP A 67 -2.82 -11.93 12.37
N VAL A 68 -3.53 -12.86 11.71
CA VAL A 68 -3.67 -12.96 10.23
C VAL A 68 -4.94 -12.35 9.68
#